data_AF-A0A651DZW4-F1
#
_entry.id   AF-A0A651DZW4-F1
#
_cell.length_a   1.000
_cell.length_b   1.000
_cell.length_c   1.000
_cell.angle_alpha   90.00
_cell.angle_beta   90.00
_cell.angle_gamma   90.00
#
_symmetry.space_group_name_H-M   'P 1'
#
loop_
_entity.id
_entity.type
_entity.pdbx_description
1 polymer ?
#
loop_
_entity_poly.entity_id
_entity_poly.type
_entity_poly.pdbx_seq_one_letter_code
_entity_poly.pdbx_strand_id
1 'polypeptide(L)'
;ANQAHLLLWDTPTESDLSQLAFFNNAQRINYRDDLLARIDPDDRFLTLHHYPERELEAIKMICTRAPKPMVLLEGLDCLITYLRTQPQGRVTLFWSTLERTRKLDALLWILLPIQLAPPNWPSDRLHTLAAV
;
A
#
# COMPACT_ATOMS: atom_id res chain seq x y z
N ALA A 1 4.40 -10.14 15.14
CA ALA A 1 5.27 -9.96 13.96
C ALA A 1 4.68 -8.84 13.13
N ASN A 2 5.50 -7.94 12.58
CA ASN A 2 4.97 -6.83 11.79
C ASN A 2 4.23 -7.38 10.56
N GLN A 3 3.01 -6.89 10.38
CA GLN A 3 2.07 -7.25 9.31
C GLN A 3 1.52 -5.95 8.70
N ALA A 4 0.88 -6.05 7.54
CA ALA A 4 0.23 -4.91 6.91
C ALA A 4 -1.08 -4.54 7.63
N HIS A 5 -1.24 -3.24 7.88
CA HIS A 5 -2.45 -2.58 8.36
C HIS A 5 -3.01 -1.68 7.25
N LEU A 6 -4.33 -1.55 7.19
CA LEU A 6 -5.02 -0.64 6.28
C LEU A 6 -5.61 0.53 7.06
N LEU A 7 -5.36 1.74 6.56
CA LEU A 7 -5.97 2.98 7.00
C LEU A 7 -6.87 3.50 5.89
N LEU A 8 -8.18 3.39 6.09
CA LEU A 8 -9.19 3.88 5.17
C LEU A 8 -9.45 5.36 5.43
N TRP A 9 -9.13 6.21 4.44
CA TRP A 9 -9.28 7.65 4.53
C TRP A 9 -9.40 8.25 3.12
N ASP A 10 -10.55 8.83 2.78
CA ASP A 10 -10.87 9.21 1.39
C ASP A 10 -10.16 10.49 0.91
N THR A 11 -10.05 11.51 1.76
CA THR A 11 -9.56 12.83 1.36
C THR A 11 -8.61 13.46 2.38
N PRO A 12 -7.49 12.80 2.74
CA PRO A 12 -6.49 13.41 3.59
C PRO A 12 -5.77 14.55 2.89
N THR A 13 -5.55 15.65 3.59
CA THR A 13 -4.70 16.74 3.09
C THR A 13 -3.22 16.42 3.30
N GLU A 14 -2.33 17.11 2.57
CA GLU A 14 -0.88 17.01 2.79
C GLU A 14 -0.46 17.32 4.23
N SER A 15 -1.15 18.26 4.89
CA SER A 15 -0.93 18.57 6.30
C SER A 15 -1.30 17.39 7.19
N ASP A 16 -2.46 16.77 6.95
CA ASP A 16 -2.92 15.61 7.71
C ASP A 16 -1.92 14.45 7.63
N LEU A 17 -1.43 14.16 6.42
CA LEU A 17 -0.47 13.08 6.17
C LEU A 17 0.88 13.36 6.81
N SER A 18 1.34 14.61 6.73
CA SER A 18 2.59 15.05 7.35
C SER A 18 2.52 14.96 8.88
N GLN A 19 1.40 15.40 9.47
CA GLN A 19 1.16 15.29 10.90
C GLN A 19 1.07 13.83 11.34
N LEU A 20 0.29 13.00 10.64
CA LEU A 20 0.15 11.58 10.95
C LEU A 20 1.51 10.87 10.91
N ALA A 21 2.32 11.12 9.88
CA ALA A 21 3.64 10.53 9.77
C ALA A 21 4.59 11.02 10.86
N PHE A 22 4.53 12.31 11.22
CA PHE A 22 5.35 12.88 12.29
C PHE A 22 5.01 12.26 13.66
N PHE A 23 3.73 12.29 14.05
CA PHE A 23 3.28 11.79 15.36
C PHE A 23 3.54 10.31 15.56
N ASN A 24 3.46 9.50 14.51
CA ASN A 24 3.69 8.06 14.58
C ASN A 24 5.16 7.66 14.32
N ASN A 25 6.08 8.63 14.21
CA ASN A 25 7.46 8.39 13.80
C ASN A 25 7.54 7.48 12.54
N ALA A 26 6.69 7.76 11.56
CA ALA A 26 6.59 6.97 10.34
C ALA A 26 7.41 7.58 9.20
N GLN A 27 7.95 6.71 8.34
CA GLN A 27 8.46 7.08 7.04
C GLN A 27 7.29 7.11 6.06
N ARG A 28 6.95 8.31 5.57
CA ARG A 28 5.94 8.46 4.51
C ARG A 28 6.57 8.12 3.17
N ILE A 29 5.90 7.27 2.40
CA ILE A 29 6.36 6.80 1.08
C ILE A 29 5.17 6.78 0.14
N ASN A 30 5.34 7.35 -1.05
CA ASN A 30 4.35 7.31 -2.11
C ASN A 30 4.65 6.15 -3.07
N TYR A 31 3.75 5.18 -3.13
CA TYR A 31 3.89 4.01 -3.99
C TYR A 31 3.93 4.38 -5.49
N ARG A 32 3.24 5.45 -5.92
CA ARG A 32 3.25 5.87 -7.32
C ARG A 32 4.64 6.33 -7.74
N ASP A 33 5.29 7.13 -6.91
CA ASP A 33 6.65 7.61 -7.18
C ASP A 33 7.66 6.45 -7.18
N ASP A 34 7.51 5.53 -6.23
CA ASP A 34 8.29 4.30 -6.15
C ASP A 34 8.09 3.37 -7.37
N LEU A 35 6.86 3.26 -7.87
CA LEU A 35 6.55 2.54 -9.10
C LEU A 35 7.19 3.22 -10.32
N LEU A 36 7.02 4.54 -10.45
CA LEU A 36 7.59 5.32 -11.56
C LEU A 36 9.13 5.23 -11.61
N ALA A 37 9.79 5.11 -10.45
CA ALA A 37 11.24 4.93 -10.38
C ALA A 37 11.73 3.54 -10.82
N ARG A 38 10.83 2.54 -10.90
CA ARG A 38 11.16 1.15 -11.27
C ARG A 38 10.76 0.76 -12.68
N ILE A 39 9.76 1.42 -13.25
CA ILE A 39 9.29 1.10 -14.60
C ILE A 39 10.29 1.61 -15.63
N ASP A 40 10.45 0.85 -16.70
CA ASP A 40 11.21 1.29 -17.86
C ASP A 40 10.40 2.36 -18.60
N PRO A 41 10.93 3.57 -18.82
CA PRO A 41 10.22 4.59 -19.60
C PRO A 41 9.96 4.16 -21.06
N ASP A 42 10.70 3.16 -21.57
CA ASP A 42 10.52 2.62 -22.92
C ASP A 42 9.41 1.55 -23.00
N ASP A 43 8.87 1.09 -21.86
CA ASP A 43 7.76 0.14 -21.84
C ASP A 43 6.45 0.80 -22.30
N ARG A 44 5.88 0.27 -23.39
CA ARG A 44 4.63 0.79 -23.98
C ARG A 44 3.39 0.51 -23.12
N PHE A 45 3.43 -0.50 -22.27
CA PHE A 45 2.28 -0.94 -21.48
C PHE A 45 2.70 -1.30 -20.05
N LEU A 46 1.94 -0.83 -19.08
CA LEU A 46 2.04 -1.33 -17.71
C LEU A 46 1.50 -2.76 -17.67
N THR A 47 2.37 -3.74 -17.39
CA THR A 47 2.03 -5.16 -17.28
C THR A 47 2.08 -5.68 -15.83
N LEU A 48 1.72 -4.84 -14.86
CA LEU A 48 1.85 -5.13 -13.42
C LEU A 48 1.08 -6.41 -13.01
N HIS A 49 -0.02 -6.72 -13.68
CA HIS A 49 -0.88 -7.87 -13.38
C HIS A 49 -0.28 -9.23 -13.77
N HIS A 50 0.73 -9.23 -14.66
CA HIS A 50 1.51 -10.44 -14.93
C HIS A 50 2.48 -10.75 -13.79
N TYR A 51 2.82 -9.75 -12.96
CA TYR A 51 3.84 -9.87 -11.91
C TYR A 51 3.39 -9.29 -10.56
N PRO A 52 2.22 -9.70 -10.00
CA PRO A 52 1.74 -9.17 -8.72
C PRO A 52 2.71 -9.46 -7.55
N GLU A 53 3.50 -10.53 -7.66
CA GLU A 53 4.55 -10.87 -6.69
C GLU A 53 5.69 -9.85 -6.67
N ARG A 54 6.02 -9.24 -7.82
CA ARG A 54 7.04 -8.18 -7.89
C ARG A 54 6.59 -6.94 -7.12
N GLU A 55 5.31 -6.59 -7.22
CA GLU A 55 4.76 -5.44 -6.48
C GLU A 55 4.69 -5.72 -4.97
N LEU A 56 4.41 -6.96 -4.57
CA LEU A 56 4.51 -7.35 -3.16
C LEU A 56 5.94 -7.30 -2.65
N GLU A 57 6.91 -7.75 -3.45
CA GLU A 57 8.32 -7.69 -3.08
C GLU A 57 8.82 -6.25 -3.00
N ALA A 58 8.39 -5.38 -3.91
CA ALA A 58 8.61 -3.95 -3.83
C ALA A 58 8.11 -3.35 -2.52
N ILE A 59 6.88 -3.68 -2.10
CA ILE A 59 6.31 -3.21 -0.82
C ILE A 59 7.13 -3.74 0.38
N LYS A 60 7.63 -4.97 0.32
CA LYS A 60 8.54 -5.47 1.37
C LYS A 60 9.85 -4.70 1.39
N MET A 61 10.44 -4.45 0.21
CA MET A 61 11.68 -3.69 0.09
C MET A 61 11.55 -2.25 0.59
N ILE A 62 10.39 -1.63 0.42
CA ILE A 62 10.04 -0.35 1.06
C ILE A 62 10.19 -0.46 2.58
N CYS A 63 9.64 -1.51 3.19
CA CYS A 63 9.73 -1.74 4.64
C CYS A 63 11.18 -2.01 5.07
N THR A 64 11.93 -2.81 4.31
CA THR A 64 13.34 -3.14 4.60
C THR A 64 14.25 -1.91 4.54
N ARG A 65 13.98 -0.98 3.62
CA ARG A 65 14.79 0.23 3.43
C ARG A 65 14.37 1.40 4.31
N ALA A 66 13.23 1.30 4.99
CA ALA A 66 12.71 2.37 5.81
C ALA A 66 13.64 2.61 7.02
N PRO A 67 14.13 3.85 7.22
CA PRO A 67 14.96 4.17 8.39
C PRO A 67 14.15 4.28 9.69
N LYS A 68 12.82 4.30 9.57
CA LYS A 68 11.87 4.45 10.69
C LYS A 68 11.13 3.14 10.93
N PRO A 69 10.68 2.89 12.18
CA PRO A 69 10.03 1.63 12.56
C PRO A 69 8.65 1.42 11.91
N MET A 70 8.05 2.49 11.38
CA MET A 70 6.75 2.46 10.71
C MET A 70 6.86 3.07 9.32
N VAL A 71 6.16 2.49 8.35
CA VAL A 71 5.96 3.04 7.01
C VAL A 71 4.49 3.42 6.87
N LEU A 72 4.25 4.67 6.47
CA LEU A 72 2.96 5.12 5.96
C LEU A 72 3.04 5.12 4.43
N LEU A 73 2.45 4.11 3.81
CA LEU A 73 2.42 3.93 2.36
C LEU A 73 1.14 4.55 1.79
N GLU A 74 1.31 5.59 0.98
CA GLU A 74 0.22 6.21 0.22
C GLU A 74 0.32 5.86 -1.27
N GLY A 75 -0.72 6.20 -2.04
CA GLY A 75 -0.69 6.03 -3.50
C GLY A 75 -0.82 4.59 -3.99
N LEU A 76 -1.03 3.61 -3.10
CA LEU A 76 -1.27 2.21 -3.51
C LEU A 76 -2.61 2.02 -4.22
N ASP A 77 -3.54 2.96 -4.05
CA ASP A 77 -4.82 3.03 -4.75
C ASP A 77 -4.67 2.89 -6.27
N CYS A 78 -3.58 3.40 -6.86
CA CYS A 78 -3.31 3.25 -8.29
C CYS A 78 -3.07 1.78 -8.70
N LEU A 79 -2.29 1.02 -7.93
CA LEU A 79 -2.10 -0.42 -8.17
C LEU A 79 -3.40 -1.18 -7.98
N ILE A 80 -4.13 -0.89 -6.90
CA ILE A 80 -5.38 -1.60 -6.60
C ILE A 80 -6.42 -1.34 -7.69
N THR A 81 -6.57 -0.11 -8.13
CA THR A 81 -7.46 0.28 -9.22
C THR A 81 -7.05 -0.42 -10.51
N TYR A 82 -5.75 -0.42 -10.83
CA TYR A 82 -5.21 -1.15 -11.98
C TYR A 82 -5.55 -2.64 -11.89
N LEU A 83 -5.26 -3.33 -10.77
CA LEU A 83 -5.52 -4.77 -10.63
C LEU A 83 -7.01 -5.12 -10.68
N ARG A 84 -7.91 -4.20 -10.30
CA ARG A 84 -9.37 -4.37 -10.41
C ARG A 84 -9.88 -4.38 -11.85
N THR A 85 -9.18 -3.72 -12.78
CA THR A 85 -9.57 -3.71 -14.21
C THR A 85 -9.06 -4.93 -14.97
N GLN A 86 -8.23 -5.77 -14.36
CA GLN A 86 -7.60 -6.91 -15.01
C GLN A 86 -8.41 -8.20 -14.85
N PRO A 87 -8.27 -9.17 -15.77
CA PRO A 87 -8.99 -10.43 -15.70
C PRO A 87 -8.79 -11.19 -14.37
N GLN A 88 -9.92 -11.72 -13.87
CA GLN A 88 -10.12 -12.69 -12.79
C GLN A 88 -9.08 -12.75 -11.67
N GLY A 89 -9.44 -12.18 -10.51
CA GLY A 89 -8.89 -12.56 -9.21
C GLY A 89 -7.52 -12.00 -8.84
N ARG A 90 -6.88 -11.20 -9.71
CA ARG A 90 -5.55 -10.62 -9.44
C ARG A 90 -5.53 -9.73 -8.21
N VAL A 91 -6.52 -8.85 -8.06
CA VAL A 91 -6.66 -8.02 -6.85
C VAL A 91 -6.91 -8.87 -5.60
N THR A 92 -7.70 -9.94 -5.70
CA THR A 92 -7.96 -10.87 -4.59
C THR A 92 -6.70 -11.62 -4.17
N LEU A 93 -5.92 -12.10 -5.16
CA LEU A 93 -4.65 -12.77 -4.92
C LEU A 93 -3.63 -11.82 -4.27
N PHE A 94 -3.54 -10.60 -4.78
CA PHE A 94 -2.69 -9.55 -4.21
C PHE A 94 -3.05 -9.33 -2.73
N TRP A 95 -4.33 -9.08 -2.42
CA TRP A 95 -4.78 -8.86 -1.06
C TRP A 95 -4.51 -10.05 -0.14
N SER A 96 -4.88 -11.26 -0.55
CA SER A 96 -4.66 -12.47 0.26
C SER A 96 -3.17 -12.74 0.52
N THR A 97 -2.29 -12.34 -0.39
CA THR A 97 -0.85 -12.52 -0.22
C THR A 97 -0.27 -11.44 0.68
N LEU A 98 -0.69 -10.19 0.53
CA LEU A 98 -0.31 -9.09 1.41
C LEU A 98 -0.79 -9.33 2.85
N GLU A 99 -2.03 -9.78 3.02
CA GLU A 99 -2.64 -10.08 4.32
C GLU A 99 -1.87 -11.15 5.11
N ARG A 100 -1.42 -12.20 4.40
CA ARG A 100 -0.60 -13.30 4.91
C ARG A 100 0.88 -12.95 5.05
N THR A 101 1.34 -11.82 4.51
CA THR A 101 2.74 -11.40 4.64
C THR A 101 3.01 -11.03 6.10
N ARG A 102 4.01 -11.70 6.68
CA ARG A 102 4.44 -11.54 8.07
C ARG A 102 5.91 -11.20 8.11
N LYS A 103 6.36 -10.71 9.27
CA LYS A 103 7.77 -10.39 9.54
C LYS A 103 8.30 -9.31 8.60
N LEU A 104 7.48 -8.28 8.34
CA LEU A 104 7.96 -7.07 7.69
C LEU A 104 9.01 -6.38 8.58
N ASP A 105 10.06 -5.81 8.00
CA ASP A 105 11.11 -5.14 8.77
C ASP A 105 10.62 -3.87 9.48
N ALA A 106 9.56 -3.25 8.94
CA ALA A 106 8.84 -2.12 9.52
C ALA A 106 7.34 -2.41 9.62
N LEU A 107 6.66 -1.73 10.55
CA LEU A 107 5.19 -1.76 10.62
C LEU A 107 4.63 -1.02 9.40
N LEU A 108 3.88 -1.74 8.56
CA LEU A 108 3.34 -1.18 7.32
C LEU A 108 1.89 -0.75 7.51
N TRP A 109 1.64 0.55 7.35
CA TRP A 109 0.30 1.14 7.27
C TRP A 109 0.05 1.64 5.86
N ILE A 110 -0.99 1.12 5.23
CA ILE A 110 -1.34 1.45 3.85
C ILE A 110 -2.58 2.33 3.86
N LEU A 111 -2.42 3.54 3.35
CA LEU A 111 -3.50 4.49 3.16
C LEU A 111 -4.29 4.15 1.89
N LEU A 112 -5.61 4.00 2.02
CA LEU A 112 -6.51 3.69 0.90
C LEU A 112 -7.83 4.46 1.01
N PRO A 113 -8.46 4.82 -0.11
CA PRO A 113 -9.87 5.18 -0.14
C PRO A 113 -10.75 4.02 0.36
N ILE A 114 -11.86 4.34 1.04
CA ILE A 114 -12.78 3.35 1.64
C ILE A 114 -13.29 2.37 0.58
N GLN A 115 -13.63 2.86 -0.61
CA GLN A 115 -14.11 2.06 -1.74
C GLN A 115 -13.10 1.02 -2.27
N LEU A 116 -11.81 1.17 -1.94
CA LEU A 116 -10.75 0.26 -2.34
C LEU A 116 -10.46 -0.84 -1.32
N ALA A 117 -11.08 -0.79 -0.14
CA ALA A 117 -10.90 -1.78 0.91
C ALA A 117 -11.22 -3.21 0.41
N PRO A 118 -10.39 -4.22 0.75
CA PRO A 118 -10.72 -5.60 0.52
C PRO A 118 -11.85 -6.09 1.46
N PRO A 119 -12.78 -6.93 0.99
CA PRO A 119 -13.96 -7.33 1.76
C PRO A 119 -13.64 -8.17 3.01
N ASN A 120 -12.52 -8.89 3.01
CA ASN A 120 -12.16 -9.85 4.07
C ASN A 120 -10.89 -9.45 4.81
N TRP A 121 -10.57 -8.16 4.90
CA TRP A 121 -9.43 -7.74 5.70
C TRP A 121 -9.68 -7.97 7.19
N PRO A 122 -8.69 -8.44 7.96
CA PRO A 122 -8.84 -8.60 9.40
C PRO A 122 -9.19 -7.27 10.09
N SER A 123 -10.24 -7.27 10.90
CA SER A 123 -10.80 -6.07 11.53
C SER A 123 -9.85 -5.42 12.54
N ASP A 124 -8.95 -6.19 13.14
CA ASP A 124 -7.87 -5.72 14.02
C ASP A 124 -6.76 -4.98 13.25
N ARG A 125 -6.75 -5.09 11.92
CA ARG A 125 -5.78 -4.46 11.01
C ARG A 125 -6.44 -3.52 10.00
N LEU A 126 -7.71 -3.17 10.21
CA LEU A 126 -8.49 -2.26 9.36
C LEU A 126 -8.98 -1.09 10.21
N HIS A 127 -8.56 0.12 9.87
CA HIS A 127 -8.93 1.33 10.60
C HIS A 127 -9.51 2.36 9.64
N THR A 128 -10.54 3.08 10.07
CA THR A 128 -11.17 4.13 9.26
C THR A 128 -11.05 5.46 10.00
N LEU A 129 -10.62 6.50 9.28
CA LEU A 129 -10.68 7.87 9.75
C LEU A 129 -11.86 8.57 9.08
N ALA A 130 -12.67 9.26 9.89
CA ALA A 130 -13.76 10.07 9.37
C ALA A 130 -13.18 11.30 8.66
N ALA A 131 -13.77 11.68 7.53
CA ALA A 131 -13.59 13.03 7.00
C ALA A 131 -14.16 14.02 8.04
N VAL A 132 -13.33 14.96 8.48
CA VAL A 132 -13.72 16.06 9.37
C VAL A 132 -14.48 17.11 8.57
#